data_AF-A0A9D8NYW5-F1
#
_entry.id   AF-A0A9D8NYW5-F1
#
_cell.length_a   1.000
_cell.length_b   1.000
_cell.length_c   1.000
_cell.angle_alpha   90.00
_cell.angle_beta   90.00
_cell.angle_gamma   90.00
#
_symmetry.space_group_name_H-M   'P 1'
#
loop_
_entity.id
_entity.type
_entity.pdbx_description
1 polymer ?
#
loop_
_entity_poly.entity_id
_entity_poly.type
_entity_poly.pdbx_seq_one_letter_code
_entity_poly.pdbx_strand_id
1 'polypeptide(L)'
;MSANMTARQSARFINATPADGGLSRNVWALALKALTLLFCLHVLPSGAEEDYATGFIPDDPQTYAATPEAPRYRAWVPPETDLSAWFPAPGRQGAQASCGAWATAYAARAYYAARRRGQPPLEPADRLSPAYIYNQIKNGSCKAGSQISKALILMRDRGVATWPDFPYDPADCSRLPGPELTAKAARFRISGYERVEAEDLDKLKEQIAGGHPVIFGMDVSDDLYRLKGGIYNDLSAEGLGRNGHALVLVGYSEPRRAFKVINSWGPNWGERGFGWISYAALRKRIVQAYVMKPPPDEAQRQDAPPAPIPTPPPVTRPSGLNAEGLNRLIARLAGPGLCGDLRGRLSGGNRVILSGFAGRERDIDPIAQALQAQGAVVTRDIVPRPWPQCEVLVNLRTELAQPRGLKVSIAGQADAALKAGDTVMIEVITPSTPSYLYLTYVQADGNAVHLTRPLGRYPKPLPPNTRLVFGDGQAGRARFTASPPFGPEAVVAIAAPQPLYSAVLPPTQIERDYLNQMRQALSGWGASAAVALLSTQPH
;
A
#
# COMPACT_ATOMS: atom_id res chain seq x y z
N MET A 1 36.08 -14.76 33.08
CA MET A 1 36.30 -14.83 34.53
C MET A 1 35.96 -13.49 35.15
N SER A 2 35.01 -13.49 36.11
CA SER A 2 34.73 -12.58 37.26
C SER A 2 35.41 -11.19 37.28
N ALA A 3 34.73 -10.05 37.27
CA ALA A 3 33.79 -9.41 38.23
C ALA A 3 34.45 -8.50 39.31
N ASN A 4 34.00 -7.24 39.30
CA ASN A 4 33.77 -6.22 40.35
C ASN A 4 34.54 -6.19 41.68
N MET A 5 34.81 -4.96 42.17
CA MET A 5 34.54 -4.60 43.57
C MET A 5 34.41 -3.08 43.82
N THR A 6 33.54 -2.76 44.79
CA THR A 6 33.05 -1.45 45.28
C THR A 6 33.39 -1.25 46.77
N ALA A 7 33.34 -0.01 47.30
CA ALA A 7 33.08 0.33 48.72
C ALA A 7 32.83 1.87 48.85
N ARG A 8 31.70 2.40 49.34
CA ARG A 8 31.11 2.54 50.73
C ARG A 8 31.91 3.47 51.67
N GLN A 9 31.43 4.68 52.01
CA GLN A 9 30.45 5.11 53.05
C GLN A 9 31.08 5.48 54.42
N SER A 10 30.77 6.66 54.98
CA SER A 10 30.28 6.88 56.37
C SER A 10 30.24 8.38 56.80
N ALA A 11 29.30 8.69 57.70
CA ALA A 11 28.93 10.02 58.20
C ALA A 11 29.27 10.19 59.70
N ARG A 12 29.30 11.43 60.23
CA ARG A 12 29.18 11.74 61.68
C ARG A 12 28.47 13.09 61.94
N PHE A 13 27.62 13.08 62.96
CA PHE A 13 26.90 14.19 63.62
C PHE A 13 27.65 14.66 64.88
N ILE A 14 27.52 15.94 65.27
CA ILE A 14 27.63 16.41 66.68
C ILE A 14 26.60 17.53 66.93
N ASN A 15 25.86 17.43 68.04
CA ASN A 15 24.92 18.40 68.63
C ASN A 15 25.59 19.24 69.74
N ALA A 16 25.10 20.46 69.99
CA ALA A 16 25.27 21.18 71.27
C ALA A 16 24.01 22.02 71.59
N THR A 17 23.75 22.17 72.89
CA THR A 17 22.49 22.46 73.62
C THR A 17 22.33 23.94 74.09
N PRO A 18 21.21 24.33 74.75
CA PRO A 18 20.54 25.65 74.66
C PRO A 18 20.60 26.53 75.94
N ALA A 19 19.91 27.68 75.95
CA ALA A 19 19.52 28.44 77.16
C ALA A 19 18.16 29.16 77.02
N ASP A 20 17.48 29.31 78.17
CA ASP A 20 16.04 29.50 78.44
C ASP A 20 15.45 30.92 78.35
N GLY A 21 14.10 30.99 78.32
CA GLY A 21 13.28 32.15 78.73
C GLY A 21 11.77 31.97 78.50
N GLY A 22 10.99 31.72 79.57
CA GLY A 22 9.56 31.30 79.57
C GLY A 22 8.50 32.34 79.12
N LEU A 23 7.42 31.90 78.47
CA LEU A 23 6.09 31.47 78.98
C LEU A 23 5.09 32.60 79.32
N SER A 24 4.11 32.82 78.43
CA SER A 24 2.70 32.93 78.84
C SER A 24 1.75 32.47 77.70
N ARG A 25 0.79 31.61 78.07
CA ARG A 25 -0.28 31.09 77.21
C ARG A 25 -1.34 32.17 77.11
N ASN A 26 -1.69 32.62 75.90
CA ASN A 26 -3.04 33.08 75.49
C ASN A 26 -3.00 33.79 74.12
N VAL A 27 -2.63 33.09 73.04
CA VAL A 27 -3.06 33.46 71.68
C VAL A 27 -3.20 32.18 70.83
N TRP A 28 -4.21 31.35 71.13
CA TRP A 28 -4.65 30.24 70.27
C TRP A 28 -6.10 30.43 69.81
N ALA A 29 -6.52 31.68 69.60
CA ALA A 29 -7.82 32.00 69.04
C ALA A 29 -7.78 33.35 68.33
N LEU A 30 -7.04 33.44 67.21
CA LEU A 30 -7.21 34.45 66.13
C LEU A 30 -6.07 34.30 65.08
N ALA A 31 -5.95 33.12 64.47
CA ALA A 31 -5.10 32.93 63.28
C ALA A 31 -5.58 31.75 62.43
N LEU A 32 -6.90 31.61 62.27
CA LEU A 32 -7.52 30.71 61.31
C LEU A 32 -8.41 31.54 60.37
N LYS A 33 -7.78 32.45 59.60
CA LYS A 33 -8.38 33.20 58.47
C LYS A 33 -7.35 34.19 57.88
N ALA A 34 -6.25 33.69 57.30
CA ALA A 34 -5.44 34.37 56.29
C ALA A 34 -4.15 33.58 56.01
N LEU A 35 -4.26 32.42 55.34
CA LEU A 35 -3.11 31.83 54.64
C LEU A 35 -3.59 30.93 53.49
N THR A 36 -4.31 31.55 52.56
CA THR A 36 -4.69 30.94 51.27
C THR A 36 -4.60 32.00 50.19
N LEU A 37 -3.38 32.43 49.83
CA LEU A 37 -3.09 33.10 48.56
C LEU A 37 -1.58 33.37 48.46
N LEU A 38 -0.81 32.34 48.07
CA LEU A 38 0.35 32.47 47.17
C LEU A 38 0.89 31.06 46.83
N PHE A 39 0.03 30.18 46.33
CA PHE A 39 0.52 29.09 45.49
C PHE A 39 0.51 29.63 44.06
N CYS A 40 1.69 29.89 43.51
CA CYS A 40 1.84 30.23 42.10
C CYS A 40 1.24 29.09 41.28
N LEU A 41 -0.01 29.29 40.85
CA LEU A 41 -0.64 28.58 39.76
C LEU A 41 0.23 28.84 38.52
N HIS A 42 1.26 28.03 38.32
CA HIS A 42 1.59 27.64 36.96
C HIS A 42 0.38 26.85 36.49
N VAL A 43 -0.59 27.58 35.92
CA VAL A 43 -1.52 27.00 34.97
C VAL A 43 -0.62 26.45 33.87
N LEU A 44 -0.22 25.18 34.03
CA LEU A 44 0.07 24.36 32.87
C LEU A 44 -1.12 24.59 31.94
N PRO A 45 -0.90 25.04 30.69
CA PRO A 45 -2.01 25.19 29.78
C PRO A 45 -2.72 23.84 29.77
N SER A 46 -3.94 23.82 30.30
CA SER A 46 -4.90 22.75 30.06
C SER A 46 -4.81 22.49 28.57
N GLY A 47 -4.40 21.27 28.21
CA GLY A 47 -4.06 20.91 26.84
C GLY A 47 -5.09 21.50 25.89
N ALA A 48 -4.62 22.34 24.95
CA ALA A 48 -5.49 22.92 23.94
C ALA A 48 -6.33 21.78 23.38
N GLU A 49 -7.65 21.88 23.54
CA GLU A 49 -8.61 20.92 23.01
C GLU A 49 -8.24 20.70 21.53
N GLU A 50 -7.78 19.50 21.19
CA GLU A 50 -7.29 19.24 19.84
C GLU A 50 -8.50 19.24 18.90
N ASP A 51 -8.77 20.40 18.28
CA ASP A 51 -9.89 20.55 17.35
C ASP A 51 -9.70 19.68 16.11
N TYR A 52 -10.27 18.48 16.15
CA TYR A 52 -10.30 17.50 15.07
C TYR A 52 -11.60 17.62 14.28
N ALA A 53 -11.76 18.69 13.50
CA ALA A 53 -12.96 18.83 12.69
C ALA A 53 -13.01 17.82 11.53
N THR A 54 -14.23 17.46 11.14
CA THR A 54 -14.56 16.69 9.93
C THR A 54 -15.41 17.56 8.99
N GLY A 55 -15.62 17.12 7.74
CA GLY A 55 -16.25 17.96 6.72
C GLY A 55 -16.36 17.36 5.33
N PHE A 56 -16.16 16.05 5.19
CA PHE A 56 -16.44 15.36 3.94
C PHE A 56 -17.95 15.18 3.81
N ILE A 57 -18.47 15.62 2.66
CA ILE A 57 -19.82 15.32 2.21
C ILE A 57 -19.69 14.47 0.96
N PRO A 58 -20.33 13.29 0.88
CA PRO A 58 -20.30 12.48 -0.33
C PRO A 58 -21.04 13.18 -1.47
N ASP A 59 -20.57 12.96 -2.69
CA ASP A 59 -21.37 13.20 -3.88
C ASP A 59 -22.59 12.27 -3.89
N ASP A 60 -23.69 12.69 -4.51
CA ASP A 60 -24.82 11.79 -4.70
C ASP A 60 -24.41 10.57 -5.58
N PRO A 61 -25.10 9.42 -5.46
CA PRO A 61 -24.70 8.21 -6.18
C PRO A 61 -24.63 8.35 -7.70
N GLN A 62 -25.46 9.22 -8.30
CA GLN A 62 -25.48 9.41 -9.76
C GLN A 62 -24.26 10.21 -10.20
N THR A 63 -23.97 11.32 -9.51
CA THR A 63 -22.76 12.12 -9.75
C THR A 63 -21.49 11.30 -9.55
N TYR A 64 -21.44 10.47 -8.50
CA TYR A 64 -20.30 9.60 -8.27
C TYR A 64 -20.15 8.56 -9.39
N ALA A 65 -21.23 7.85 -9.74
CA ALA A 65 -21.19 6.83 -10.80
C ALA A 65 -20.82 7.40 -12.18
N ALA A 66 -21.19 8.66 -12.47
CA ALA A 66 -20.84 9.35 -13.71
C ALA A 66 -19.36 9.78 -13.79
N THR A 67 -18.63 9.78 -12.67
CA THR A 67 -17.19 10.06 -12.67
C THR A 67 -16.45 8.89 -13.34
N PRO A 68 -15.53 9.15 -14.29
CA PRO A 68 -14.73 8.10 -14.92
C PRO A 68 -14.03 7.23 -13.88
N GLU A 69 -14.08 5.92 -14.06
CA GLU A 69 -13.45 4.97 -13.14
C GLU A 69 -11.99 4.76 -13.53
N ALA A 70 -11.11 4.76 -12.52
CA ALA A 70 -9.71 4.43 -12.71
C ALA A 70 -9.60 2.96 -13.18
N PRO A 71 -8.82 2.67 -14.24
CA PRO A 71 -8.64 1.31 -14.69
C PRO A 71 -7.93 0.47 -13.63
N ARG A 72 -8.17 -0.85 -13.65
CA ARG A 72 -7.35 -1.78 -12.87
C ARG A 72 -5.89 -1.67 -13.29
N TYR A 73 -5.00 -1.58 -12.31
CA TYR A 73 -3.56 -1.58 -12.55
C TYR A 73 -3.11 -3.01 -12.78
N ARG A 74 -2.89 -3.39 -14.04
CA ARG A 74 -2.52 -4.77 -14.44
C ARG A 74 -1.01 -5.00 -14.31
N ALA A 75 -0.45 -4.73 -13.13
CA ALA A 75 0.95 -4.98 -12.83
C ALA A 75 1.13 -5.44 -11.39
N TRP A 76 2.30 -6.00 -11.10
CA TRP A 76 2.63 -6.52 -9.78
C TRP A 76 2.45 -5.44 -8.72
N VAL A 77 1.65 -5.77 -7.71
CA VAL A 77 1.39 -4.93 -6.53
C VAL A 77 2.30 -5.44 -5.42
N PRO A 78 3.30 -4.64 -4.96
CA PRO A 78 4.18 -5.05 -3.88
C PRO A 78 3.43 -5.46 -2.61
N PRO A 79 3.99 -6.31 -1.72
CA PRO A 79 3.36 -6.59 -0.43
C PRO A 79 3.29 -5.35 0.47
N GLU A 80 4.13 -4.34 0.25
CA GLU A 80 4.06 -3.05 0.93
C GLU A 80 4.46 -1.93 -0.04
N THR A 81 3.76 -0.80 0.03
CA THR A 81 4.14 0.43 -0.67
C THR A 81 3.98 1.60 0.30
N ASP A 82 4.93 2.54 0.31
CA ASP A 82 4.85 3.76 1.13
C ASP A 82 5.32 4.99 0.33
N LEU A 83 4.38 5.90 0.06
CA LEU A 83 4.59 7.15 -0.65
C LEU A 83 4.82 8.33 0.31
N SER A 84 4.73 8.14 1.63
CA SER A 84 4.69 9.22 2.62
C SER A 84 5.89 10.16 2.59
N ALA A 85 7.06 9.70 2.14
CA ALA A 85 8.25 10.54 1.99
C ALA A 85 8.04 11.73 1.04
N TRP A 86 7.12 11.61 0.08
CA TRP A 86 6.83 12.64 -0.93
C TRP A 86 5.75 13.63 -0.51
N PHE A 87 5.08 13.39 0.62
CA PHE A 87 4.04 14.27 1.15
C PHE A 87 4.64 15.39 1.99
N PRO A 88 3.97 16.56 2.08
CA PRO A 88 4.33 17.54 3.09
C PRO A 88 4.11 16.99 4.50
N ALA A 89 4.76 17.60 5.48
CA ALA A 89 4.49 17.32 6.88
C ALA A 89 2.98 17.48 7.17
N PRO A 90 2.35 16.56 7.92
CA PRO A 90 0.91 16.63 8.20
C PRO A 90 0.52 17.95 8.84
N GLY A 91 -0.43 18.65 8.20
CA GLY A 91 -0.91 19.94 8.67
C GLY A 91 -2.11 19.82 9.60
N ARG A 92 -2.60 20.97 10.09
CA ARG A 92 -3.69 21.06 11.07
C ARG A 92 -4.80 21.95 10.53
N GLN A 93 -5.97 21.36 10.28
CA GLN A 93 -7.16 22.09 9.83
C GLN A 93 -7.87 22.86 10.96
N GLY A 94 -7.67 22.44 12.21
CA GLY A 94 -8.34 23.01 13.39
C GLY A 94 -9.85 22.75 13.36
N ALA A 95 -10.63 23.70 13.87
CA ALA A 95 -12.09 23.56 13.99
C ALA A 95 -12.85 23.71 12.65
N GLN A 96 -12.17 24.00 11.54
CA GLN A 96 -12.81 24.22 10.24
C GLN A 96 -13.09 22.88 9.54
N ALA A 97 -14.26 22.73 8.92
CA ALA A 97 -14.68 21.52 8.21
C ALA A 97 -14.02 21.36 6.83
N SER A 98 -12.72 21.60 6.72
CA SER A 98 -11.99 21.75 5.45
C SER A 98 -11.18 20.52 5.02
N CYS A 99 -11.39 19.36 5.64
CA CYS A 99 -10.61 18.13 5.40
C CYS A 99 -10.51 17.76 3.91
N GLY A 100 -11.57 17.96 3.11
CA GLY A 100 -11.55 17.70 1.67
C GLY A 100 -10.50 18.54 0.93
N ALA A 101 -10.35 19.82 1.28
CA ALA A 101 -9.33 20.69 0.70
C ALA A 101 -7.92 20.37 1.20
N TRP A 102 -7.79 19.93 2.46
CA TRP A 102 -6.51 19.45 2.99
C TRP A 102 -6.04 18.15 2.31
N ALA A 103 -6.93 17.18 2.15
CA ALA A 103 -6.63 15.92 1.48
C ALA A 103 -6.28 16.15 -0.01
N THR A 104 -7.04 17.01 -0.70
CA THR A 104 -6.82 17.28 -2.13
C THR A 104 -5.63 18.21 -2.37
N ALA A 105 -5.69 19.47 -1.95
CA ALA A 105 -4.67 20.47 -2.27
C ALA A 105 -3.40 20.31 -1.45
N TYR A 106 -3.51 20.32 -0.13
CA TYR A 106 -2.34 20.33 0.74
C TYR A 106 -1.57 19.01 0.63
N ALA A 107 -2.25 17.87 0.61
CA ALA A 107 -1.60 16.56 0.57
C ALA A 107 -1.41 16.03 -0.86
N ALA A 108 -2.47 15.57 -1.53
CA ALA A 108 -2.34 14.83 -2.78
C ALA A 108 -1.77 15.66 -3.94
N ARG A 109 -2.23 16.89 -4.18
CA ARG A 109 -1.67 17.72 -5.27
C ARG A 109 -0.22 18.12 -5.00
N ALA A 110 0.12 18.37 -3.74
CA ALA A 110 1.48 18.70 -3.34
C ALA A 110 2.44 17.52 -3.56
N TYR A 111 1.99 16.29 -3.32
CA TYR A 111 2.72 15.07 -3.67
C TYR A 111 3.12 15.05 -5.15
N TYR A 112 2.18 15.30 -6.06
CA TYR A 112 2.47 15.33 -7.52
C TYR A 112 3.46 16.44 -7.88
N ALA A 113 3.31 17.63 -7.28
CA ALA A 113 4.23 18.74 -7.50
C ALA A 113 5.66 18.45 -6.98
N ALA A 114 5.79 17.78 -5.83
CA ALA A 114 7.09 17.32 -5.30
C ALA A 114 7.73 16.28 -6.22
N ARG A 115 6.95 15.29 -6.69
CA ARG A 115 7.38 14.26 -7.65
C ARG A 115 7.92 14.87 -8.93
N ARG A 116 7.24 15.88 -9.48
CA ARG A 116 7.70 16.61 -10.67
C ARG A 116 9.10 17.20 -10.50
N ARG A 117 9.36 17.79 -9.33
CA ARG A 117 10.64 18.46 -9.00
C ARG A 117 11.75 17.48 -8.61
N GLY A 118 11.40 16.25 -8.24
CA GLY A 118 12.35 15.29 -7.66
C GLY A 118 12.87 15.71 -6.28
N GLN A 119 12.17 16.63 -5.61
CA GLN A 119 12.54 17.19 -4.30
C GLN A 119 11.38 16.99 -3.32
N PRO A 120 11.42 15.93 -2.50
CA PRO A 120 10.49 15.73 -1.41
C PRO A 120 11.01 16.32 -0.08
N PRO A 121 10.18 17.05 0.71
CA PRO A 121 8.85 17.58 0.40
C PRO A 121 8.91 18.87 -0.43
N LEU A 122 7.76 19.42 -0.84
CA LEU A 122 7.72 20.77 -1.42
C LEU A 122 8.31 21.82 -0.47
N GLU A 123 9.11 22.71 -1.03
CA GLU A 123 9.62 23.89 -0.34
C GLU A 123 8.48 24.74 0.24
N PRO A 124 8.69 25.42 1.39
CA PRO A 124 7.67 26.26 2.02
C PRO A 124 7.03 27.29 1.08
N ALA A 125 7.79 27.82 0.12
CA ALA A 125 7.33 28.78 -0.88
C ALA A 125 6.29 28.20 -1.86
N ASP A 126 6.31 26.89 -2.08
CA ASP A 126 5.41 26.18 -3.00
C ASP A 126 4.41 25.25 -2.32
N ARG A 127 4.34 25.30 -0.99
CA ARG A 127 3.28 24.65 -0.21
C ARG A 127 1.91 25.09 -0.74
N LEU A 128 1.01 24.16 -1.00
CA LEU A 128 -0.30 24.46 -1.58
C LEU A 128 -1.32 24.84 -0.52
N SER A 129 -2.21 25.78 -0.83
CA SER A 129 -3.19 26.32 0.11
C SER A 129 -4.51 25.52 0.11
N PRO A 130 -4.88 24.87 1.22
CA PRO A 130 -6.21 24.29 1.36
C PRO A 130 -7.30 25.38 1.47
N ALA A 131 -7.00 26.57 2.02
CA ALA A 131 -7.97 27.66 2.10
C ALA A 131 -8.40 28.16 0.71
N TYR A 132 -7.47 28.19 -0.26
CA TYR A 132 -7.80 28.59 -1.64
C TYR A 132 -8.91 27.70 -2.21
N ILE A 133 -8.84 26.39 -1.97
CA ILE A 133 -9.86 25.45 -2.43
C ILE A 133 -11.12 25.56 -1.57
N TYR A 134 -11.03 25.38 -0.25
CA TYR A 134 -12.19 25.27 0.63
C TYR A 134 -13.10 26.50 0.58
N ASN A 135 -12.52 27.71 0.60
CA ASN A 135 -13.30 28.95 0.65
C ASN A 135 -14.22 29.12 -0.57
N GLN A 136 -13.84 28.55 -1.71
CA GLN A 136 -14.58 28.61 -2.97
C GLN A 136 -15.66 27.52 -3.10
N ILE A 137 -15.57 26.40 -2.37
CA ILE A 137 -16.43 25.22 -2.57
C ILE A 137 -17.29 24.81 -1.37
N LYS A 138 -17.03 25.38 -0.20
CA LYS A 138 -17.76 25.06 1.04
C LYS A 138 -19.28 25.17 0.86
N ASN A 139 -20.02 24.31 1.53
CA ASN A 139 -21.49 24.33 1.50
C ASN A 139 -22.05 25.33 2.53
N GLY A 140 -21.85 26.62 2.27
CA GLY A 140 -22.31 27.70 3.15
C GLY A 140 -21.27 28.07 4.21
N SER A 141 -21.40 27.54 5.43
CA SER A 141 -20.57 27.95 6.58
C SER A 141 -19.22 27.21 6.65
N CYS A 142 -18.30 27.71 7.48
CA CYS A 142 -17.00 27.06 7.72
C CYS A 142 -17.10 25.70 8.41
N LYS A 143 -18.28 25.31 8.90
CA LYS A 143 -18.57 24.03 9.58
C LYS A 143 -19.31 23.03 8.68
N ALA A 144 -19.78 23.48 7.52
CA ALA A 144 -20.66 22.67 6.68
C ALA A 144 -19.91 21.61 5.87
N GLY A 145 -18.63 21.82 5.55
CA GLY A 145 -17.86 20.88 4.74
C GLY A 145 -18.03 21.06 3.24
N SER A 146 -17.52 20.10 2.48
CA SER A 146 -17.51 20.13 1.01
C SER A 146 -17.32 18.73 0.41
N GLN A 147 -17.75 18.55 -0.84
CA GLN A 147 -17.45 17.36 -1.64
C GLN A 147 -15.99 17.33 -2.11
N ILE A 148 -15.39 16.13 -2.17
CA ILE A 148 -14.04 15.93 -2.75
C ILE A 148 -14.07 16.26 -4.25
N SER A 149 -15.12 15.85 -4.98
CA SER A 149 -15.27 16.13 -6.41
C SER A 149 -15.19 17.63 -6.74
N LYS A 150 -15.85 18.49 -5.95
CA LYS A 150 -15.82 19.95 -6.14
C LYS A 150 -14.40 20.52 -6.02
N ALA A 151 -13.61 20.01 -5.08
CA ALA A 151 -12.21 20.38 -4.94
C ALA A 151 -11.39 19.96 -6.18
N LEU A 152 -11.61 18.74 -6.68
CA LEU A 152 -10.95 18.21 -7.87
C LEU A 152 -11.34 18.97 -9.14
N ILE A 153 -12.63 19.29 -9.32
CA ILE A 153 -13.14 20.11 -10.43
C ILE A 153 -12.52 21.51 -10.40
N LEU A 154 -12.54 22.18 -9.25
CA LEU A 154 -11.93 23.50 -9.10
C LEU A 154 -10.43 23.47 -9.42
N MET A 155 -9.73 22.43 -8.96
CA MET A 155 -8.31 22.26 -9.23
C MET A 155 -8.02 21.96 -10.70
N ARG A 156 -8.88 21.21 -11.39
CA ARG A 156 -8.78 21.02 -12.85
C ARG A 156 -8.95 22.35 -13.58
N ASP A 157 -9.98 23.11 -13.23
CA ASP A 157 -10.39 24.29 -13.99
C ASP A 157 -9.52 25.52 -13.67
N ARG A 158 -9.10 25.68 -12.42
CA ARG A 158 -8.39 26.90 -11.93
C ARG A 158 -7.05 26.61 -11.24
N GLY A 159 -6.73 25.36 -10.94
CA GLY A 159 -5.54 25.01 -10.17
C GLY A 159 -5.68 25.38 -8.70
N VAL A 160 -4.54 25.61 -8.04
CA VAL A 160 -4.48 25.91 -6.61
C VAL A 160 -3.39 26.93 -6.29
N ALA A 161 -3.72 27.92 -5.47
CA ALA A 161 -2.74 28.89 -5.00
C ALA A 161 -1.81 28.29 -3.94
N THR A 162 -0.64 28.91 -3.78
CA THR A 162 0.27 28.54 -2.70
C THR A 162 -0.12 29.17 -1.38
N TRP A 163 0.31 28.55 -0.30
CA TRP A 163 0.08 28.97 1.07
C TRP A 163 0.56 30.40 1.34
N PRO A 164 1.75 30.85 0.88
CA PRO A 164 2.15 32.25 1.09
C PRO A 164 1.23 33.27 0.39
N ASP A 165 0.68 32.92 -0.78
CA ASP A 165 -0.23 33.81 -1.52
C ASP A 165 -1.67 33.77 -0.98
N PHE A 166 -2.07 32.63 -0.38
CA PHE A 166 -3.38 32.45 0.21
C PHE A 166 -3.27 31.68 1.53
N PRO A 167 -2.88 32.35 2.63
CA PRO A 167 -2.67 31.67 3.91
C PRO A 167 -3.94 31.01 4.44
N TYR A 168 -3.78 29.87 5.11
CA TYR A 168 -4.88 29.22 5.81
C TYR A 168 -5.15 29.92 7.14
N ASP A 169 -6.41 30.26 7.36
CA ASP A 169 -6.92 30.73 8.64
C ASP A 169 -8.01 29.75 9.11
N PRO A 170 -7.83 29.02 10.23
CA PRO A 170 -8.86 28.12 10.73
C PRO A 170 -10.14 28.86 11.15
N ALA A 171 -10.07 30.15 11.47
CA ALA A 171 -11.21 30.97 11.90
C ALA A 171 -11.95 31.63 10.73
N ASP A 172 -11.34 31.74 9.54
CA ASP A 172 -11.94 32.37 8.36
C ASP A 172 -11.94 31.46 7.13
N CYS A 173 -13.12 31.29 6.54
CA CYS A 173 -13.30 30.61 5.26
C CYS A 173 -14.06 31.47 4.23
N SER A 174 -14.21 32.77 4.48
CA SER A 174 -15.00 33.70 3.65
C SER A 174 -14.18 34.35 2.54
N ARG A 175 -12.87 34.55 2.76
CA ARG A 175 -11.96 35.18 1.79
C ARG A 175 -11.96 34.44 0.45
N LEU A 176 -12.09 35.17 -0.65
CA LEU A 176 -12.03 34.65 -2.02
C LEU A 176 -10.80 35.18 -2.76
N PRO A 177 -10.21 34.41 -3.71
CA PRO A 177 -9.07 34.88 -4.49
C PRO A 177 -9.49 35.91 -5.55
N GLY A 178 -8.65 36.91 -5.76
CA GLY A 178 -8.79 37.84 -6.90
C GLY A 178 -8.37 37.22 -8.24
N PRO A 179 -8.61 37.92 -9.37
CA PRO A 179 -8.27 37.41 -10.71
C PRO A 179 -6.78 37.09 -10.90
N GLU A 180 -5.89 37.95 -10.40
CA GLU A 180 -4.44 37.76 -10.52
C GLU A 180 -3.96 36.47 -9.83
N LEU A 181 -4.41 36.26 -8.60
CA LEU A 181 -4.09 35.04 -7.86
C LEU A 181 -4.69 33.79 -8.52
N THR A 182 -5.89 33.91 -9.08
CA THR A 182 -6.53 32.82 -9.83
C THR A 182 -5.72 32.45 -11.07
N ALA A 183 -5.14 33.44 -11.77
CA ALA A 183 -4.24 33.18 -12.89
C ALA A 183 -2.93 32.49 -12.42
N LYS A 184 -2.35 32.91 -11.29
CA LYS A 184 -1.16 32.26 -10.71
C LYS A 184 -1.43 30.82 -10.27
N ALA A 185 -2.63 30.54 -9.74
CA ALA A 185 -3.04 29.20 -9.30
C ALA A 185 -3.07 28.16 -10.42
N ALA A 186 -3.25 28.60 -11.68
CA ALA A 186 -3.29 27.74 -12.85
C ALA A 186 -2.04 26.86 -13.02
N ARG A 187 -0.90 27.28 -12.46
CA ARG A 187 0.37 26.51 -12.47
C ARG A 187 0.27 25.13 -11.81
N PHE A 188 -0.71 24.93 -10.94
CA PHE A 188 -0.95 23.67 -10.22
C PHE A 188 -2.26 22.98 -10.64
N ARG A 189 -2.74 23.20 -11.87
CA ARG A 189 -3.86 22.44 -12.41
C ARG A 189 -3.57 20.93 -12.42
N ILE A 190 -4.65 20.16 -12.35
CA ILE A 190 -4.69 18.73 -12.68
C ILE A 190 -5.34 18.55 -14.05
N SER A 191 -4.99 17.49 -14.76
CA SER A 191 -5.62 17.19 -16.06
C SER A 191 -6.99 16.55 -15.91
N GLY A 192 -7.28 15.96 -14.75
CA GLY A 192 -8.55 15.35 -14.45
C GLY A 192 -8.49 14.58 -13.15
N TYR A 193 -9.50 13.76 -12.91
CA TYR A 193 -9.58 12.85 -11.78
C TYR A 193 -10.47 11.66 -12.16
N GLU A 194 -10.32 10.58 -11.42
CA GLU A 194 -11.10 9.35 -11.59
C GLU A 194 -11.58 8.87 -10.23
N ARG A 195 -12.71 8.17 -10.20
CA ARG A 195 -13.15 7.43 -9.02
C ARG A 195 -12.41 6.09 -8.94
N VAL A 196 -12.20 5.62 -7.72
CA VAL A 196 -11.76 4.25 -7.44
C VAL A 196 -12.89 3.55 -6.71
N GLU A 197 -13.17 2.30 -7.06
CA GLU A 197 -14.20 1.53 -6.37
C GLU A 197 -13.81 1.39 -4.89
N ALA A 198 -14.61 1.98 -4.00
CA ALA A 198 -14.18 2.30 -2.63
C ALA A 198 -13.94 1.02 -1.81
N GLU A 199 -14.75 -0.02 -2.02
CA GLU A 199 -14.63 -1.29 -1.30
C GLU A 199 -13.66 -2.29 -1.96
N ASP A 200 -13.19 -2.01 -3.17
CA ASP A 200 -12.21 -2.83 -3.87
C ASP A 200 -10.80 -2.46 -3.37
N LEU A 201 -10.41 -3.08 -2.25
CA LEU A 201 -9.13 -2.82 -1.61
C LEU A 201 -7.93 -3.08 -2.53
N ASP A 202 -8.07 -3.98 -3.50
CA ASP A 202 -7.00 -4.26 -4.44
C ASP A 202 -6.85 -3.13 -5.45
N LYS A 203 -7.95 -2.57 -5.98
CA LYS A 203 -7.88 -1.32 -6.77
C LYS A 203 -7.24 -0.17 -5.98
N LEU A 204 -7.51 -0.04 -4.68
CA LEU A 204 -6.86 0.98 -3.85
C LEU A 204 -5.33 0.73 -3.76
N LYS A 205 -4.91 -0.51 -3.50
CA LYS A 205 -3.48 -0.88 -3.46
C LYS A 205 -2.80 -0.70 -4.80
N GLU A 206 -3.47 -1.08 -5.88
CA GLU A 206 -3.05 -0.93 -7.27
C GLU A 206 -2.72 0.52 -7.61
N GLN A 207 -3.61 1.47 -7.26
CA GLN A 207 -3.35 2.89 -7.46
C GLN A 207 -2.11 3.35 -6.67
N ILE A 208 -2.02 2.98 -5.39
CA ILE A 208 -0.88 3.35 -4.54
C ILE A 208 0.43 2.75 -5.06
N ALA A 209 0.42 1.49 -5.48
CA ALA A 209 1.57 0.79 -6.08
C ALA A 209 1.98 1.41 -7.43
N GLY A 210 1.02 1.93 -8.18
CA GLY A 210 1.24 2.75 -9.38
C GLY A 210 1.78 4.15 -9.09
N GLY A 211 1.92 4.54 -7.82
CA GLY A 211 2.39 5.87 -7.42
C GLY A 211 1.29 6.93 -7.42
N HIS A 212 0.02 6.52 -7.41
CA HIS A 212 -1.16 7.38 -7.32
C HIS A 212 -1.78 7.28 -5.92
N PRO A 213 -1.56 8.27 -5.05
CA PRO A 213 -2.24 8.33 -3.76
C PRO A 213 -3.75 8.46 -3.95
N VAL A 214 -4.52 7.78 -3.10
CA VAL A 214 -5.97 7.75 -3.19
C VAL A 214 -6.56 8.69 -2.14
N ILE A 215 -7.28 9.71 -2.61
CA ILE A 215 -8.05 10.63 -1.76
C ILE A 215 -9.37 9.96 -1.47
N PHE A 216 -9.78 9.86 -0.21
CA PHE A 216 -11.01 9.17 0.13
C PHE A 216 -11.76 9.86 1.25
N GLY A 217 -13.07 9.68 1.23
CA GLY A 217 -13.98 10.05 2.30
C GLY A 217 -14.47 8.81 3.04
N MET A 218 -14.55 8.88 4.35
CA MET A 218 -15.03 7.78 5.20
C MET A 218 -15.92 8.29 6.34
N ASP A 219 -16.77 7.41 6.86
CA ASP A 219 -17.46 7.62 8.12
C ASP A 219 -16.50 7.41 9.30
N VAL A 220 -16.56 8.31 10.28
CA VAL A 220 -15.65 8.30 11.43
C VAL A 220 -16.33 7.78 12.69
N SER A 221 -15.51 7.22 13.58
CA SER A 221 -15.86 6.86 14.94
C SER A 221 -14.91 7.50 15.96
N ASP A 222 -15.30 7.51 17.24
CA ASP A 222 -14.51 8.09 18.33
C ASP A 222 -13.09 7.50 18.43
N ASP A 223 -12.92 6.23 18.07
CA ASP A 223 -11.62 5.56 18.10
C ASP A 223 -10.62 6.18 17.13
N LEU A 224 -11.09 6.77 16.02
CA LEU A 224 -10.21 7.47 15.09
C LEU A 224 -9.63 8.73 15.71
N TYR A 225 -10.43 9.48 16.47
CA TYR A 225 -9.99 10.70 17.17
C TYR A 225 -8.93 10.39 18.24
N ARG A 226 -9.04 9.22 18.88
CA ARG A 226 -8.12 8.78 19.94
C ARG A 226 -6.87 8.07 19.44
N LEU A 227 -6.71 7.86 18.14
CA LEU A 227 -5.55 7.16 17.60
C LEU A 227 -4.26 7.95 17.88
N LYS A 228 -3.37 7.37 18.70
CA LYS A 228 -2.01 7.88 18.99
C LYS A 228 -0.89 7.02 18.40
N GLY A 229 -1.24 5.84 17.87
CA GLY A 229 -0.34 4.88 17.24
C GLY A 229 -1.04 3.54 17.00
N GLY A 230 -0.41 2.62 16.27
CA GLY A 230 -1.00 1.31 15.96
C GLY A 230 -2.00 1.38 14.79
N ILE A 231 -2.96 0.44 14.76
CA ILE A 231 -3.89 0.26 13.64
C ILE A 231 -5.32 0.55 14.10
N TYR A 232 -5.96 1.55 13.49
CA TYR A 232 -7.39 1.78 13.62
C TYR A 232 -8.17 0.61 12.99
N ASN A 233 -8.99 -0.06 13.79
CA ASN A 233 -9.67 -1.31 13.42
C ASN A 233 -11.13 -1.34 13.92
N ASP A 234 -11.79 -0.19 14.03
CA ASP A 234 -13.17 -0.14 14.52
C ASP A 234 -14.13 -0.66 13.45
N LEU A 235 -14.76 -1.80 13.75
CA LEU A 235 -15.73 -2.48 12.90
C LEU A 235 -17.18 -2.30 13.37
N SER A 236 -17.49 -1.34 14.24
CA SER A 236 -18.87 -1.02 14.63
C SER A 236 -19.70 -0.54 13.41
N ALA A 237 -21.00 -0.83 13.41
CA ALA A 237 -21.90 -0.49 12.30
C ALA A 237 -22.27 1.00 12.27
N GLU A 238 -22.10 1.71 13.37
CA GLU A 238 -22.54 3.10 13.50
C GLU A 238 -21.34 4.04 13.34
N GLY A 239 -21.46 4.99 12.40
CA GLY A 239 -20.66 6.21 12.39
C GLY A 239 -21.25 7.23 13.37
N LEU A 240 -20.53 8.32 13.66
CA LEU A 240 -21.00 9.34 14.61
C LEU A 240 -22.21 10.17 14.13
N GLY A 241 -22.81 9.88 12.97
CA GLY A 241 -23.89 10.66 12.38
C GLY A 241 -23.50 12.11 12.05
N ARG A 242 -22.20 12.40 11.97
CA ARG A 242 -21.61 13.69 11.58
C ARG A 242 -21.19 13.65 10.12
N ASN A 243 -20.81 14.80 9.56
CA ASN A 243 -20.07 14.84 8.30
C ASN A 243 -18.87 13.88 8.38
N GLY A 244 -18.64 13.10 7.33
CA GLY A 244 -17.51 12.19 7.25
C GLY A 244 -16.17 12.93 7.25
N HIS A 245 -15.08 12.19 7.17
CA HIS A 245 -13.73 12.76 7.11
C HIS A 245 -13.01 12.39 5.81
N ALA A 246 -12.24 13.32 5.27
CA ALA A 246 -11.44 13.10 4.07
C ALA A 246 -9.96 12.98 4.43
N LEU A 247 -9.31 11.92 3.96
CA LEU A 247 -7.88 11.66 4.13
C LEU A 247 -7.27 11.21 2.80
N VAL A 248 -5.99 10.87 2.82
CA VAL A 248 -5.30 10.28 1.65
C VAL A 248 -4.62 8.97 2.06
N LEU A 249 -4.89 7.90 1.33
CA LEU A 249 -4.12 6.65 1.39
C LEU A 249 -2.77 6.90 0.73
N VAL A 250 -1.69 6.78 1.51
CA VAL A 250 -0.31 7.03 1.07
C VAL A 250 0.53 5.76 1.04
N GLY A 251 -0.04 4.63 1.44
CA GLY A 251 0.67 3.36 1.51
C GLY A 251 -0.22 2.22 1.96
N TYR A 252 0.31 1.01 1.93
CA TYR A 252 -0.32 -0.17 2.50
C TYR A 252 0.74 -1.20 2.91
N SER A 253 0.35 -2.14 3.76
CA SER A 253 1.19 -3.25 4.19
C SER A 253 0.37 -4.52 4.37
N GLU A 254 0.67 -5.55 3.59
CA GLU A 254 0.08 -6.89 3.74
C GLU A 254 0.44 -7.53 5.10
N PRO A 255 1.69 -7.45 5.62
CA PRO A 255 2.00 -7.92 6.97
C PRO A 255 1.16 -7.26 8.06
N ARG A 256 0.86 -5.96 7.93
CA ARG A 256 0.01 -5.22 8.88
C ARG A 256 -1.48 -5.41 8.61
N ARG A 257 -1.85 -5.88 7.43
CA ARG A 257 -3.22 -5.86 6.89
C ARG A 257 -3.89 -4.50 7.00
N ALA A 258 -3.17 -3.44 6.63
CA ALA A 258 -3.62 -2.06 6.81
C ALA A 258 -3.14 -1.12 5.69
N PHE A 259 -3.90 -0.04 5.48
CA PHE A 259 -3.49 1.12 4.70
C PHE A 259 -2.87 2.19 5.59
N LYS A 260 -1.83 2.85 5.10
CA LYS A 260 -1.25 4.03 5.71
C LYS A 260 -1.95 5.28 5.20
N VAL A 261 -2.31 6.18 6.09
CA VAL A 261 -2.98 7.46 5.78
C VAL A 261 -2.17 8.65 6.23
N ILE A 262 -2.26 9.75 5.50
CA ILE A 262 -1.93 11.09 6.00
C ILE A 262 -3.22 11.81 6.41
N ASN A 263 -3.19 12.46 7.57
CA ASN A 263 -4.32 13.20 8.11
C ASN A 263 -4.03 14.71 8.19
N SER A 264 -5.08 15.51 8.41
CA SER A 264 -5.06 16.97 8.55
C SER A 264 -5.35 17.44 9.98
N TRP A 265 -5.07 16.59 10.96
CA TRP A 265 -5.25 16.85 12.40
C TRP A 265 -3.94 17.21 13.13
N GLY A 266 -2.88 17.48 12.37
CA GLY A 266 -1.57 17.87 12.88
C GLY A 266 -0.71 16.69 13.34
N PRO A 267 0.53 16.97 13.75
CA PRO A 267 1.53 15.93 14.04
C PRO A 267 1.26 15.15 15.34
N ASN A 268 0.38 15.60 16.22
CA ASN A 268 0.07 14.93 17.48
C ASN A 268 -0.98 13.81 17.34
N TRP A 269 -1.64 13.75 16.19
CA TRP A 269 -2.55 12.67 15.86
C TRP A 269 -1.78 11.50 15.25
N GLY A 270 -2.10 10.28 15.67
CA GLY A 270 -1.43 9.07 15.21
C GLY A 270 0.09 9.12 15.36
N GLU A 271 0.80 8.60 14.37
CA GLU A 271 2.25 8.58 14.28
C GLU A 271 2.74 9.79 13.46
N ARG A 272 2.96 10.92 14.14
CA ARG A 272 3.42 12.18 13.51
C ARG A 272 2.46 12.71 12.45
N GLY A 273 1.16 12.54 12.64
CA GLY A 273 0.10 12.95 11.70
C GLY A 273 -0.22 11.92 10.60
N PHE A 274 0.48 10.78 10.60
CA PHE A 274 0.11 9.60 9.83
C PHE A 274 -0.59 8.57 10.71
N GLY A 275 -1.31 7.63 10.10
CA GLY A 275 -1.95 6.53 10.83
C GLY A 275 -2.10 5.29 9.97
N TRP A 276 -2.52 4.20 10.58
CA TRP A 276 -2.87 2.96 9.89
C TRP A 276 -4.35 2.65 10.08
N ILE A 277 -5.05 2.28 9.02
CA ILE A 277 -6.44 1.83 9.02
C ILE A 277 -6.44 0.39 8.51
N SER A 278 -6.99 -0.55 9.29
CA SER A 278 -7.05 -1.95 8.85
C SER A 278 -7.88 -2.09 7.58
N TYR A 279 -7.57 -3.10 6.76
CA TYR A 279 -8.33 -3.42 5.56
C TYR A 279 -9.83 -3.61 5.84
N ALA A 280 -10.16 -4.27 6.94
CA ALA A 280 -11.54 -4.49 7.35
C ALA A 280 -12.25 -3.19 7.74
N ALA A 281 -11.59 -2.33 8.53
CA ALA A 281 -12.18 -1.05 8.96
C ALA A 281 -12.32 -0.07 7.80
N LEU A 282 -11.33 -0.01 6.90
CA LEU A 282 -11.44 0.83 5.70
C LEU A 282 -12.60 0.37 4.83
N ARG A 283 -12.66 -0.93 4.46
CA ARG A 283 -13.73 -1.47 3.62
C ARG A 283 -15.12 -1.18 4.19
N LYS A 284 -15.26 -1.24 5.51
CA LYS A 284 -16.53 -0.99 6.18
C LYS A 284 -16.94 0.48 6.19
N ARG A 285 -15.99 1.41 6.23
CA ARG A 285 -16.24 2.83 6.52
C ARG A 285 -15.99 3.76 5.35
N ILE A 286 -15.27 3.31 4.32
CA ILE A 286 -14.99 4.10 3.13
C ILE A 286 -16.28 4.34 2.35
N VAL A 287 -16.51 5.59 1.93
CA VAL A 287 -17.72 6.01 1.24
C VAL A 287 -17.41 6.28 -0.23
N GLN A 288 -16.38 7.08 -0.52
CA GLN A 288 -15.95 7.43 -1.88
C GLN A 288 -14.43 7.56 -1.94
N ALA A 289 -13.85 7.19 -3.09
CA ALA A 289 -12.42 7.24 -3.32
C ALA A 289 -12.10 7.81 -4.71
N TYR A 290 -11.03 8.58 -4.79
CA TYR A 290 -10.62 9.31 -5.99
C TYR A 290 -9.10 9.29 -6.16
N VAL A 291 -8.65 9.29 -7.41
CA VAL A 291 -7.26 9.58 -7.79
C VAL A 291 -7.22 10.81 -8.70
N MET A 292 -6.20 11.65 -8.53
CA MET A 292 -5.95 12.78 -9.43
C MET A 292 -5.17 12.31 -10.65
N LYS A 293 -5.50 12.85 -11.83
CA LYS A 293 -4.64 12.79 -13.01
C LYS A 293 -3.75 14.02 -13.03
N PRO A 294 -2.44 13.89 -12.79
CA PRO A 294 -1.55 15.02 -12.88
C PRO A 294 -1.39 15.47 -14.35
N PRO A 295 -0.86 16.68 -14.60
CA PRO A 295 -0.46 17.12 -15.93
C PRO A 295 0.44 16.11 -16.67
N PRO A 296 0.43 16.04 -18.02
CA PRO A 296 1.20 15.04 -18.76
C PRO A 296 2.70 15.02 -18.46
N ASP A 297 3.31 16.17 -18.20
CA ASP A 297 4.73 16.29 -17.83
C ASP A 297 5.04 15.77 -16.42
N GLU A 298 4.05 15.78 -15.53
CA GLU A 298 4.11 15.17 -14.21
C GLU A 298 3.86 13.65 -14.31
N ALA A 299 2.89 13.21 -15.13
CA ALA A 299 2.55 11.80 -15.34
C ALA A 299 3.75 10.99 -15.86
N GLN A 300 4.49 11.52 -16.84
CA GLN A 300 5.70 10.87 -17.39
C GLN A 300 6.80 10.64 -16.35
N ARG A 301 6.90 11.47 -15.30
CA ARG A 301 7.86 11.28 -14.18
C ARG A 301 7.37 10.29 -13.12
N GLN A 302 6.10 9.90 -13.13
CA GLN A 302 5.60 8.84 -12.25
C GLN A 302 5.94 7.45 -12.79
N ASP A 303 5.97 7.32 -14.12
CA ASP A 303 6.46 6.14 -14.82
C ASP A 303 7.99 6.02 -14.81
N ALA A 304 8.69 7.13 -14.54
CA ALA A 304 10.13 7.14 -14.31
C ALA A 304 10.48 6.48 -12.96
N PRO A 305 11.58 5.70 -12.89
CA PRO A 305 12.00 5.04 -11.66
C PRO A 305 12.08 6.03 -10.49
N PRO A 306 11.69 5.64 -9.25
CA PRO A 306 11.99 6.45 -8.08
C PRO A 306 13.50 6.72 -8.03
N ALA A 307 13.87 7.93 -7.62
CA ALA A 307 15.28 8.31 -7.46
C ALA A 307 16.01 7.23 -6.64
N PRO A 308 17.26 6.89 -7.01
CA PRO A 308 18.00 5.81 -6.36
C PRO A 308 18.03 6.03 -4.85
N ILE A 309 17.74 4.96 -4.10
CA ILE A 309 17.94 4.90 -2.66
C ILE A 309 19.38 5.36 -2.38
N PRO A 310 19.64 6.27 -1.42
CA PRO A 310 20.99 6.72 -1.12
C PRO A 310 21.90 5.50 -0.94
N THR A 311 22.94 5.43 -1.78
CA THR A 311 23.87 4.31 -1.85
C THR A 311 24.43 3.99 -0.47
N PRO A 312 24.47 2.70 -0.06
CA PRO A 312 25.20 2.29 1.13
C PRO A 312 26.67 2.75 1.02
N PRO A 313 27.36 3.00 2.14
CA PRO A 313 28.76 3.39 2.12
C PRO A 313 29.60 2.41 1.27
N PRO A 314 30.65 2.90 0.60
CA PRO A 314 31.41 2.14 -0.37
C PRO A 314 31.99 0.88 0.28
N VAL A 315 31.45 -0.28 -0.11
CA VAL A 315 32.01 -1.57 0.27
C VAL A 315 33.29 -1.76 -0.52
N THR A 316 34.41 -1.88 0.19
CA THR A 316 35.73 -2.18 -0.37
C THR A 316 35.68 -3.44 -1.25
N ARG A 317 36.22 -3.30 -2.46
CA ARG A 317 36.35 -4.30 -3.52
C ARG A 317 36.78 -5.68 -3.00
N PRO A 318 35.96 -6.74 -3.13
CA PRO A 318 36.45 -8.10 -3.04
C PRO A 318 37.04 -8.49 -4.40
N SER A 319 38.30 -8.91 -4.39
CA SER A 319 38.88 -9.76 -5.43
C SER A 319 38.05 -11.04 -5.57
N GLY A 320 37.45 -11.22 -6.76
CA GLY A 320 36.83 -12.48 -7.20
C GLY A 320 35.43 -12.77 -6.66
N LEU A 321 34.39 -12.16 -7.25
CA LEU A 321 33.02 -12.67 -7.14
C LEU A 321 32.96 -14.06 -7.78
N ASN A 322 33.03 -15.11 -6.95
CA ASN A 322 32.70 -16.47 -7.40
C ASN A 322 31.19 -16.60 -7.64
N ALA A 323 30.75 -17.68 -8.30
CA ALA A 323 29.34 -17.87 -8.69
C ALA A 323 28.38 -17.81 -7.49
N GLU A 324 28.79 -18.31 -6.33
CA GLU A 324 27.97 -18.29 -5.12
C GLU A 324 27.86 -16.89 -4.51
N GLY A 325 28.95 -16.13 -4.46
CA GLY A 325 28.96 -14.74 -4.03
C GLY A 325 28.11 -13.84 -4.93
N LEU A 326 28.15 -14.08 -6.25
CA LEU A 326 27.31 -13.38 -7.23
C LEU A 326 25.83 -13.63 -6.99
N ASN A 327 25.42 -14.90 -6.85
CA ASN A 327 24.01 -15.22 -6.63
C ASN A 327 23.50 -14.74 -5.25
N ARG A 328 24.36 -14.72 -4.21
CA ARG A 328 24.02 -14.09 -2.92
C ARG A 328 23.85 -12.57 -3.04
N LEU A 329 24.68 -11.90 -3.82
CA LEU A 329 24.55 -10.47 -4.08
C LEU A 329 23.24 -10.17 -4.83
N ILE A 330 22.94 -10.92 -5.89
CA ILE A 330 21.69 -10.77 -6.66
C ILE A 330 20.47 -10.99 -5.77
N ALA A 331 20.45 -12.05 -4.96
CA ALA A 331 19.34 -12.33 -4.05
C ALA A 331 19.10 -11.18 -3.05
N ARG A 332 20.16 -10.59 -2.50
CA ARG A 332 20.07 -9.45 -1.60
C ARG A 332 19.59 -8.17 -2.29
N LEU A 333 20.02 -7.94 -3.54
CA LEU A 333 19.62 -6.77 -4.32
C LEU A 333 18.17 -6.87 -4.81
N ALA A 334 17.72 -8.08 -5.16
CA ALA A 334 16.32 -8.35 -5.50
C ALA A 334 15.41 -8.10 -4.29
N GLY A 335 15.81 -8.57 -3.10
CA GLY A 335 15.04 -8.41 -1.88
C GLY A 335 13.63 -9.06 -1.94
N PRO A 336 12.82 -8.92 -0.88
CA PRO A 336 11.46 -9.46 -0.82
C PRO A 336 10.45 -8.71 -1.71
N GLY A 337 10.85 -7.55 -2.25
CA GLY A 337 10.02 -6.68 -3.08
C GLY A 337 10.23 -6.83 -4.58
N LEU A 338 11.01 -7.81 -5.04
CA LEU A 338 11.08 -8.15 -6.46
C LEU A 338 10.20 -9.36 -6.73
N CYS A 339 9.20 -9.19 -7.59
CA CYS A 339 8.58 -10.33 -8.24
C CYS A 339 9.56 -10.88 -9.28
N GLY A 340 10.30 -11.95 -8.97
CA GLY A 340 11.21 -12.59 -9.92
C GLY A 340 12.08 -13.69 -9.32
N ASP A 341 12.63 -14.55 -10.17
CA ASP A 341 13.76 -15.42 -9.83
C ASP A 341 14.90 -15.07 -10.78
N LEU A 342 15.94 -14.44 -10.23
CA LEU A 342 17.12 -14.00 -10.97
C LEU A 342 18.34 -14.76 -10.54
N ARG A 343 19.16 -15.14 -11.52
CA ARG A 343 20.44 -15.83 -11.30
C ARG A 343 21.52 -15.20 -12.15
N GLY A 344 22.72 -15.12 -11.58
CA GLY A 344 23.91 -14.63 -12.26
C GLY A 344 24.81 -15.79 -12.64
N ARG A 345 25.28 -15.80 -13.89
CA ARG A 345 26.34 -16.68 -14.37
C ARG A 345 27.53 -15.88 -14.87
N LEU A 346 28.74 -16.28 -14.48
CA LEU A 346 29.98 -15.71 -15.01
C LEU A 346 30.26 -16.26 -16.42
N SER A 347 30.66 -15.38 -17.35
CA SER A 347 30.97 -15.74 -18.73
C SER A 347 32.33 -15.19 -19.15
N GLY A 348 33.38 -15.55 -18.40
CA GLY A 348 34.77 -15.14 -18.66
C GLY A 348 35.06 -13.67 -18.28
N GLY A 349 36.22 -13.42 -17.67
CA GLY A 349 36.60 -12.08 -17.21
C GLY A 349 35.60 -11.52 -16.18
N ASN A 350 35.12 -10.30 -16.41
CA ASN A 350 34.12 -9.61 -15.57
C ASN A 350 32.69 -9.67 -16.14
N ARG A 351 32.42 -10.51 -17.15
CA ARG A 351 31.09 -10.61 -17.76
C ARG A 351 30.14 -11.45 -16.89
N VAL A 352 28.99 -10.86 -16.58
CA VAL A 352 27.89 -11.49 -15.85
C VAL A 352 26.68 -11.57 -16.76
N ILE A 353 26.15 -12.77 -16.97
CA ILE A 353 24.85 -12.98 -17.59
C ILE A 353 23.83 -13.11 -16.47
N LEU A 354 22.94 -12.12 -16.39
CA LEU A 354 21.79 -12.16 -15.50
C LEU A 354 20.64 -12.84 -16.25
N SER A 355 20.18 -13.98 -15.75
CA SER A 355 19.15 -14.80 -16.38
C SER A 355 17.98 -15.06 -15.43
N GLY A 356 16.80 -15.33 -15.97
CA GLY A 356 15.63 -15.74 -15.19
C GLY A 356 14.38 -14.99 -15.60
N PHE A 357 13.54 -14.61 -14.65
CA PHE A 357 12.35 -13.81 -14.92
C PHE A 357 12.13 -12.70 -13.89
N ALA A 358 11.41 -11.66 -14.31
CA ALA A 358 10.92 -10.62 -13.41
C ALA A 358 9.57 -10.08 -13.84
N GLY A 359 8.83 -9.55 -12.86
CA GLY A 359 7.52 -8.91 -13.02
C GLY A 359 7.55 -7.78 -14.03
N ARG A 360 8.60 -6.95 -13.98
CA ARG A 360 8.86 -5.87 -14.94
C ARG A 360 10.34 -5.82 -15.24
N GLU A 361 10.69 -5.56 -16.49
CA GLU A 361 12.08 -5.48 -16.93
C GLU A 361 12.84 -4.33 -16.24
N ARG A 362 12.16 -3.22 -15.94
CA ARG A 362 12.74 -2.08 -15.20
C ARG A 362 13.14 -2.39 -13.77
N ASP A 363 12.53 -3.40 -13.13
CA ASP A 363 12.89 -3.79 -11.76
C ASP A 363 14.30 -4.43 -11.71
N ILE A 364 14.87 -4.75 -12.88
CA ILE A 364 16.24 -5.28 -13.05
C ILE A 364 17.29 -4.18 -13.06
N ASP A 365 16.93 -2.94 -13.42
CA ASP A 365 17.89 -1.85 -13.60
C ASP A 365 18.76 -1.60 -12.35
N PRO A 366 18.18 -1.51 -11.13
CA PRO A 366 18.98 -1.31 -9.92
C PRO A 366 19.98 -2.45 -9.67
N ILE A 367 19.59 -3.69 -10.01
CA ILE A 367 20.43 -4.87 -9.84
C ILE A 367 21.59 -4.83 -10.84
N ALA A 368 21.30 -4.54 -12.11
CA ALA A 368 22.32 -4.40 -13.14
C ALA A 368 23.30 -3.26 -12.81
N GLN A 369 22.81 -2.10 -12.37
CA GLN A 369 23.64 -0.97 -11.96
C GLN A 369 24.53 -1.31 -10.75
N ALA A 370 23.99 -1.99 -9.75
CA ALA A 370 24.77 -2.43 -8.60
C ALA A 370 25.87 -3.43 -8.98
N LEU A 371 25.61 -4.35 -9.91
CA LEU A 371 26.62 -5.26 -10.46
C LEU A 371 27.68 -4.51 -11.29
N GLN A 372 27.27 -3.54 -12.11
CA GLN A 372 28.19 -2.69 -12.88
C GLN A 372 29.09 -1.85 -11.95
N ALA A 373 28.57 -1.36 -10.82
CA ALA A 373 29.36 -0.66 -9.81
C ALA A 373 30.43 -1.56 -9.15
N GLN A 374 30.25 -2.89 -9.18
CA GLN A 374 31.27 -3.87 -8.79
C GLN A 374 32.27 -4.20 -9.92
N GLY A 375 32.19 -3.50 -11.06
CA GLY A 375 33.06 -3.70 -12.22
C GLY A 375 32.60 -4.81 -13.16
N ALA A 376 31.36 -5.30 -13.04
CA ALA A 376 30.83 -6.33 -13.94
C ALA A 376 30.30 -5.74 -15.25
N VAL A 377 30.51 -6.44 -16.37
CA VAL A 377 29.81 -6.17 -17.62
C VAL A 377 28.58 -7.07 -17.67
N VAL A 378 27.39 -6.47 -17.53
CA VAL A 378 26.13 -7.20 -17.36
C VAL A 378 25.41 -7.39 -18.71
N THR A 379 25.14 -8.64 -19.07
CA THR A 379 24.20 -9.02 -20.13
C THR A 379 22.91 -9.51 -19.50
N ARG A 380 21.76 -9.14 -20.05
CA ARG A 380 20.43 -9.53 -19.55
C ARG A 380 19.81 -10.59 -20.46
N ASP A 381 19.39 -11.68 -19.85
CA ASP A 381 18.60 -12.78 -20.44
C ASP A 381 17.37 -13.01 -19.54
N ILE A 382 16.56 -11.96 -19.41
CA ILE A 382 15.42 -11.90 -18.48
C ILE A 382 14.15 -12.06 -19.28
N VAL A 383 13.32 -13.01 -18.87
CA VAL A 383 11.98 -13.18 -19.42
C VAL A 383 11.00 -12.32 -18.63
N PRO A 384 10.30 -11.34 -19.25
CA PRO A 384 9.25 -10.60 -18.57
C PRO A 384 8.09 -11.53 -18.21
N ARG A 385 7.73 -11.57 -16.93
CA ARG A 385 6.59 -12.34 -16.42
C ARG A 385 5.71 -11.39 -15.62
N PRO A 386 4.90 -10.55 -16.26
CA PRO A 386 3.99 -9.67 -15.53
C PRO A 386 3.06 -10.45 -14.60
N TRP A 387 2.51 -9.75 -13.63
CA TRP A 387 1.47 -10.30 -12.78
C TRP A 387 0.27 -10.77 -13.65
N PRO A 388 -0.39 -11.91 -13.34
CA PRO A 388 -0.20 -12.79 -12.17
C PRO A 388 0.86 -13.88 -12.38
N GLN A 389 1.45 -14.01 -13.57
CA GLN A 389 2.40 -15.10 -13.89
C GLN A 389 3.58 -15.12 -12.93
N CYS A 390 4.21 -13.98 -12.68
CA CYS A 390 5.35 -13.94 -11.78
C CYS A 390 5.00 -14.34 -10.34
N GLU A 391 3.84 -13.90 -9.83
CA GLU A 391 3.39 -14.30 -8.49
C GLU A 391 3.26 -15.82 -8.40
N VAL A 392 2.61 -16.45 -9.37
CA VAL A 392 2.49 -17.90 -9.45
C VAL A 392 3.86 -18.58 -9.43
N LEU A 393 4.79 -18.12 -10.29
CA LEU A 393 6.12 -18.72 -10.43
C LEU A 393 6.98 -18.58 -9.17
N VAL A 394 6.96 -17.41 -8.52
CA VAL A 394 7.70 -17.16 -7.27
C VAL A 394 7.14 -18.02 -6.15
N ASN A 395 5.82 -18.14 -6.05
CA ASN A 395 5.15 -18.92 -5.00
C ASN A 395 5.39 -20.43 -5.12
N LEU A 396 5.57 -20.94 -6.34
CA LEU A 396 5.74 -22.38 -6.63
C LEU A 396 7.19 -22.75 -6.95
N ARG A 397 8.15 -21.87 -6.66
CA ARG A 397 9.55 -22.04 -7.08
C ARG A 397 10.14 -23.39 -6.65
N THR A 398 9.81 -23.85 -5.45
CA THR A 398 10.33 -25.12 -4.89
C THR A 398 9.73 -26.32 -5.61
N GLU A 399 8.41 -26.29 -5.81
CA GLU A 399 7.64 -27.38 -6.41
C GLU A 399 7.91 -27.48 -7.92
N LEU A 400 8.07 -26.34 -8.61
CA LEU A 400 8.42 -26.28 -10.02
C LEU A 400 9.85 -26.79 -10.30
N ALA A 401 10.76 -26.69 -9.33
CA ALA A 401 12.09 -27.28 -9.44
C ALA A 401 12.06 -28.82 -9.34
N GLN A 402 10.97 -29.41 -8.83
CA GLN A 402 10.80 -30.85 -8.68
C GLN A 402 9.38 -31.28 -9.09
N PRO A 403 9.02 -31.21 -10.39
CA PRO A 403 7.64 -31.42 -10.84
C PRO A 403 7.14 -32.86 -10.72
N ARG A 404 8.04 -33.83 -10.45
CA ARG A 404 7.71 -35.26 -10.16
C ARG A 404 6.76 -35.89 -11.19
N GLY A 405 6.89 -35.51 -12.46
CA GLY A 405 6.12 -36.05 -13.57
C GLY A 405 4.75 -35.40 -13.83
N LEU A 406 4.28 -34.49 -12.96
CA LEU A 406 3.10 -33.67 -13.27
C LEU A 406 3.40 -32.75 -14.46
N LYS A 407 2.50 -32.71 -15.44
CA LYS A 407 2.58 -31.80 -16.58
C LYS A 407 1.26 -31.08 -16.77
N VAL A 408 1.32 -29.82 -17.13
CA VAL A 408 0.19 -29.02 -17.60
C VAL A 408 0.61 -28.24 -18.83
N SER A 409 -0.27 -28.15 -19.82
CA SER A 409 -0.03 -27.38 -21.05
C SER A 409 -1.32 -26.82 -21.61
N ILE A 410 -1.22 -25.74 -22.38
CA ILE A 410 -2.31 -25.24 -23.19
C ILE A 410 -2.11 -25.79 -24.60
N ALA A 411 -2.98 -26.70 -25.05
CA ALA A 411 -3.02 -27.25 -26.42
C ALA A 411 -1.67 -27.38 -27.17
N GLY A 412 -0.64 -27.96 -26.53
CA GLY A 412 0.67 -28.21 -27.17
C GLY A 412 1.56 -26.98 -27.40
N GLN A 413 1.22 -25.81 -26.86
CA GLN A 413 2.03 -24.59 -26.94
C GLN A 413 2.61 -24.22 -25.57
N ALA A 414 3.93 -24.00 -25.52
CA ALA A 414 4.56 -23.30 -24.41
C ALA A 414 4.26 -21.81 -24.56
N ASP A 415 3.85 -21.14 -23.47
CA ASP A 415 3.52 -19.71 -23.47
C ASP A 415 2.45 -19.33 -24.53
N ALA A 416 1.33 -20.08 -24.54
CA ALA A 416 0.28 -19.93 -25.55
C ALA A 416 -0.24 -18.49 -25.64
N ALA A 417 -0.16 -17.91 -26.85
CA ALA A 417 -0.75 -16.61 -27.17
C ALA A 417 -2.13 -16.85 -27.81
N LEU A 418 -3.19 -16.61 -27.03
CA LEU A 418 -4.57 -16.83 -27.42
C LEU A 418 -5.25 -15.51 -27.75
N LYS A 419 -6.08 -15.51 -28.79
CA LYS A 419 -6.87 -14.36 -29.23
C LYS A 419 -8.28 -14.45 -28.70
N ALA A 420 -9.01 -13.35 -28.71
CA ALA A 420 -10.41 -13.29 -28.32
C ALA A 420 -11.22 -14.35 -29.09
N GLY A 421 -11.98 -15.17 -28.36
CA GLY A 421 -12.78 -16.26 -28.91
C GLY A 421 -12.03 -17.58 -29.11
N ASP A 422 -10.70 -17.59 -29.00
CA ASP A 422 -9.93 -18.84 -29.07
C ASP A 422 -10.35 -19.79 -27.94
N THR A 423 -10.38 -21.08 -28.25
CA THR A 423 -10.72 -22.11 -27.26
C THR A 423 -9.51 -22.39 -26.36
N VAL A 424 -9.68 -22.24 -25.05
CA VAL A 424 -8.64 -22.49 -24.05
C VAL A 424 -8.70 -23.98 -23.67
N MET A 425 -7.88 -24.81 -24.32
CA MET A 425 -7.81 -26.23 -24.03
C MET A 425 -6.62 -26.54 -23.11
N ILE A 426 -6.91 -27.00 -21.90
CA ILE A 426 -5.91 -27.32 -20.88
C ILE A 426 -5.74 -28.82 -20.83
N GLU A 427 -4.51 -29.28 -21.05
CA GLU A 427 -4.13 -30.68 -20.90
C GLU A 427 -3.29 -30.87 -19.64
N VAL A 428 -3.66 -31.86 -18.82
CA VAL A 428 -2.94 -32.25 -17.60
C VAL A 428 -2.58 -33.73 -17.66
N ILE A 429 -1.33 -34.06 -17.34
CA ILE A 429 -0.87 -35.44 -17.13
C ILE A 429 -0.46 -35.59 -15.67
N THR A 430 -1.14 -36.48 -14.93
CA THR A 430 -0.85 -36.72 -13.51
C THR A 430 0.50 -37.41 -13.30
N PRO A 431 1.12 -37.28 -12.11
CA PRO A 431 2.35 -37.99 -11.74
C PRO A 431 2.29 -39.50 -11.94
N SER A 432 3.46 -40.15 -11.82
CA SER A 432 3.58 -41.62 -11.83
C SER A 432 3.06 -42.30 -10.56
N THR A 433 2.45 -41.55 -9.63
CA THR A 433 1.82 -42.07 -8.40
C THR A 433 0.38 -41.58 -8.29
N PRO A 434 -0.52 -42.32 -7.62
CA PRO A 434 -1.88 -41.85 -7.37
C PRO A 434 -1.87 -40.50 -6.66
N SER A 435 -2.72 -39.57 -7.10
CA SER A 435 -2.68 -38.19 -6.58
C SER A 435 -4.02 -37.46 -6.64
N TYR A 436 -4.20 -36.55 -5.69
CA TYR A 436 -5.28 -35.58 -5.64
C TYR A 436 -4.91 -34.38 -6.50
N LEU A 437 -5.67 -34.14 -7.58
CA LEU A 437 -5.41 -33.06 -8.52
C LEU A 437 -6.24 -31.82 -8.20
N TYR A 438 -5.56 -30.67 -8.18
CA TYR A 438 -6.13 -29.34 -8.12
C TYR A 438 -5.67 -28.58 -9.37
N LEU A 439 -6.62 -28.00 -10.09
CA LEU A 439 -6.35 -27.21 -11.29
C LEU A 439 -7.03 -25.85 -11.12
N THR A 440 -6.22 -24.80 -11.15
CA THR A 440 -6.69 -23.43 -10.94
C THR A 440 -6.22 -22.56 -12.08
N TYR A 441 -7.13 -21.79 -12.66
CA TYR A 441 -6.85 -20.80 -13.69
C TYR A 441 -6.78 -19.43 -13.02
N VAL A 442 -5.58 -18.86 -13.01
CA VAL A 442 -5.29 -17.53 -12.48
C VAL A 442 -5.35 -16.54 -13.63
N GLN A 443 -6.40 -15.74 -13.62
CA GLN A 443 -6.81 -14.86 -14.71
C GLN A 443 -6.17 -13.47 -14.60
N ALA A 444 -6.14 -12.75 -15.71
CA ALA A 444 -5.59 -11.40 -15.79
C ALA A 444 -6.41 -10.36 -15.01
N ASP A 445 -7.58 -10.73 -14.49
CA ASP A 445 -8.55 -9.85 -13.83
C ASP A 445 -8.45 -9.82 -12.31
N GLY A 446 -7.61 -10.67 -11.70
CA GLY A 446 -7.54 -10.82 -10.23
C GLY A 446 -8.37 -11.96 -9.68
N ASN A 447 -8.73 -12.93 -10.51
CA ASN A 447 -9.45 -14.12 -10.05
C ASN A 447 -8.64 -15.39 -10.24
N ALA A 448 -8.79 -16.29 -9.27
CA ALA A 448 -8.41 -17.69 -9.35
C ALA A 448 -9.68 -18.53 -9.46
N VAL A 449 -9.87 -19.17 -10.62
CA VAL A 449 -11.00 -20.05 -10.91
C VAL A 449 -10.57 -21.50 -10.75
N HIS A 450 -11.24 -22.23 -9.87
CA HIS A 450 -10.91 -23.63 -9.57
C HIS A 450 -11.61 -24.57 -10.56
N LEU A 451 -10.89 -24.93 -11.62
CA LEU A 451 -11.36 -25.78 -12.72
C LEU A 451 -11.57 -27.24 -12.30
N THR A 452 -10.68 -27.75 -11.44
CA THR A 452 -10.88 -29.06 -10.80
C THR A 452 -10.40 -29.07 -9.37
N ARG A 453 -11.12 -29.83 -8.55
CA ARG A 453 -10.85 -30.06 -7.13
C ARG A 453 -11.38 -31.45 -6.78
N PRO A 454 -10.74 -32.20 -5.86
CA PRO A 454 -11.29 -33.46 -5.39
C PRO A 454 -12.68 -33.23 -4.78
N LEU A 455 -13.69 -33.97 -5.25
CA LEU A 455 -15.10 -33.83 -4.85
C LEU A 455 -15.54 -34.93 -3.87
N GLY A 456 -16.54 -34.61 -3.05
CA GLY A 456 -17.18 -35.54 -2.11
C GLY A 456 -16.60 -35.52 -0.70
N ARG A 457 -17.29 -36.18 0.24
CA ARG A 457 -16.90 -36.25 1.66
C ARG A 457 -15.60 -37.03 1.89
N TYR A 458 -15.29 -37.95 0.99
CA TYR A 458 -14.06 -38.76 0.98
C TYR A 458 -13.50 -38.79 -0.44
N PRO A 459 -12.78 -37.75 -0.87
CA PRO A 459 -12.26 -37.69 -2.22
C PRO A 459 -11.28 -38.84 -2.48
N LYS A 460 -11.28 -39.36 -3.71
CA LYS A 460 -10.34 -40.39 -4.15
C LYS A 460 -9.25 -39.79 -5.05
N PRO A 461 -8.00 -40.30 -4.96
CA PRO A 461 -6.95 -39.88 -5.86
C PRO A 461 -7.21 -40.37 -7.29
N LEU A 462 -6.70 -39.63 -8.26
CA LEU A 462 -6.64 -40.04 -9.65
C LEU A 462 -5.54 -41.10 -9.86
N PRO A 463 -5.69 -42.00 -10.85
CA PRO A 463 -4.65 -42.96 -11.19
C PRO A 463 -3.36 -42.29 -11.69
N PRO A 464 -2.21 -42.99 -11.59
CA PRO A 464 -0.95 -42.56 -12.19
C PRO A 464 -1.05 -42.30 -13.70
N ASN A 465 -0.27 -41.34 -14.21
CA ASN A 465 -0.11 -41.03 -15.64
C ASN A 465 -1.45 -40.83 -16.40
N THR A 466 -2.47 -40.34 -15.69
CA THR A 466 -3.79 -40.07 -16.28
C THR A 466 -3.72 -38.78 -17.09
N ARG A 467 -4.14 -38.85 -18.35
CA ARG A 467 -4.30 -37.69 -19.23
C ARG A 467 -5.71 -37.13 -19.09
N LEU A 468 -5.81 -35.85 -18.73
CA LEU A 468 -7.06 -35.12 -18.57
C LEU A 468 -7.07 -33.90 -19.49
N VAL A 469 -8.24 -33.61 -20.08
CA VAL A 469 -8.46 -32.45 -20.96
C VAL A 469 -9.63 -31.64 -20.41
N PHE A 470 -9.42 -30.33 -20.33
CA PHE A 470 -10.42 -29.36 -19.88
C PHE A 470 -10.61 -28.27 -20.94
N GLY A 471 -11.82 -27.74 -21.06
CA GLY A 471 -12.13 -26.60 -21.94
C GLY A 471 -12.40 -26.95 -23.41
N ASP A 472 -12.36 -28.23 -23.79
CA ASP A 472 -12.54 -28.69 -25.18
C ASP A 472 -13.99 -28.73 -25.65
N GLY A 473 -14.98 -28.65 -24.75
CA GLY A 473 -16.39 -28.75 -25.08
C GLY A 473 -16.84 -30.16 -25.53
N GLN A 474 -15.97 -31.18 -25.41
CA GLN A 474 -16.23 -32.53 -25.90
C GLN A 474 -16.75 -33.45 -24.79
N ALA A 475 -17.53 -34.47 -25.16
CA ALA A 475 -18.06 -35.48 -24.24
C ALA A 475 -18.76 -34.86 -23.00
N GLY A 476 -19.52 -33.78 -23.20
CA GLY A 476 -20.26 -33.08 -22.14
C GLY A 476 -19.41 -32.17 -21.23
N ARG A 477 -18.10 -32.02 -21.51
CA ARG A 477 -17.23 -31.09 -20.78
C ARG A 477 -17.52 -29.64 -21.16
N ALA A 478 -17.21 -28.71 -20.25
CA ALA A 478 -17.32 -27.28 -20.51
C ALA A 478 -16.34 -26.84 -21.62
N ARG A 479 -16.77 -25.89 -22.44
CA ARG A 479 -15.92 -25.18 -23.40
C ARG A 479 -15.41 -23.89 -22.76
N PHE A 480 -14.11 -23.65 -22.82
CA PHE A 480 -13.51 -22.41 -22.34
C PHE A 480 -13.07 -21.56 -23.52
N THR A 481 -13.34 -20.26 -23.45
CA THR A 481 -13.02 -19.32 -24.52
C THR A 481 -12.28 -18.12 -23.95
N ALA A 482 -11.22 -17.67 -24.61
CA ALA A 482 -10.50 -16.46 -24.23
C ALA A 482 -11.39 -15.23 -24.44
N SER A 483 -11.60 -14.46 -23.39
CA SER A 483 -12.46 -13.27 -23.40
C SER A 483 -11.86 -12.16 -22.55
N PRO A 484 -12.36 -10.91 -22.67
CA PRO A 484 -11.90 -9.84 -21.80
C PRO A 484 -12.13 -10.16 -20.31
N PRO A 485 -11.23 -9.69 -19.42
CA PRO A 485 -10.06 -8.87 -19.73
C PRO A 485 -8.86 -9.70 -20.21
N PHE A 486 -8.23 -9.22 -21.28
CA PHE A 486 -7.05 -9.84 -21.88
C PHE A 486 -5.77 -9.53 -21.09
N GLY A 487 -4.83 -10.46 -21.06
CA GLY A 487 -3.54 -10.21 -20.45
C GLY A 487 -2.69 -11.46 -20.24
N PRO A 488 -1.59 -11.33 -19.49
CA PRO A 488 -0.86 -12.47 -18.96
C PRO A 488 -1.72 -13.25 -17.96
N GLU A 489 -1.66 -14.57 -18.02
CA GLU A 489 -2.43 -15.48 -17.18
C GLU A 489 -1.62 -16.75 -16.89
N ALA A 490 -2.10 -17.57 -15.95
CA ALA A 490 -1.46 -18.82 -15.62
C ALA A 490 -2.47 -19.90 -15.26
N VAL A 491 -2.20 -21.14 -15.65
CA VAL A 491 -2.88 -22.33 -15.14
C VAL A 491 -1.93 -23.03 -14.19
N VAL A 492 -2.39 -23.21 -12.95
CA VAL A 492 -1.66 -23.89 -11.87
C VAL A 492 -2.26 -25.27 -11.67
N ALA A 493 -1.44 -26.31 -11.86
CA ALA A 493 -1.76 -27.67 -11.51
C ALA A 493 -0.97 -28.11 -10.27
N ILE A 494 -1.65 -28.68 -9.28
CA ILE A 494 -1.03 -29.27 -8.10
C ILE A 494 -1.54 -30.70 -7.94
N ALA A 495 -0.60 -31.63 -7.79
CA ALA A 495 -0.87 -33.02 -7.49
C ALA A 495 -0.29 -33.36 -6.11
N ALA A 496 -1.15 -33.76 -5.17
CA ALA A 496 -0.75 -34.10 -3.81
C ALA A 496 -1.05 -35.57 -3.49
N PRO A 497 -0.23 -36.24 -2.65
CA PRO A 497 -0.49 -37.63 -2.23
C PRO A 497 -1.70 -37.75 -1.29
N GLN A 498 -2.12 -36.65 -0.68
CA GLN A 498 -3.28 -36.54 0.21
C GLN A 498 -4.08 -35.27 -0.13
N PRO A 499 -5.34 -35.12 0.34
CA PRO A 499 -6.09 -33.88 0.15
C PRO A 499 -5.32 -32.67 0.69
N LEU A 500 -5.11 -31.67 -0.16
CA LEU A 500 -4.24 -30.51 0.11
C LEU A 500 -4.88 -29.49 1.05
N TYR A 501 -6.20 -29.34 0.98
CA TYR A 501 -6.96 -28.36 1.76
C TYR A 501 -7.92 -29.06 2.71
N SER A 502 -8.00 -28.57 3.95
CA SER A 502 -8.96 -29.04 4.95
C SER A 502 -10.38 -28.53 4.70
N ALA A 503 -10.51 -27.36 4.05
CA ALA A 503 -11.77 -26.76 3.65
C ALA A 503 -11.98 -26.86 2.13
N VAL A 504 -13.24 -26.83 1.71
CA VAL A 504 -13.59 -26.79 0.28
C VAL A 504 -13.25 -25.40 -0.26
N LEU A 505 -12.33 -25.32 -1.22
CA LEU A 505 -12.06 -24.10 -1.97
C LEU A 505 -13.34 -23.63 -2.67
N PRO A 506 -13.68 -22.32 -2.70
CA PRO A 506 -14.82 -21.83 -3.47
C PRO A 506 -14.63 -22.09 -4.98
N PRO A 507 -15.67 -21.95 -5.83
CA PRO A 507 -15.50 -22.07 -7.28
C PRO A 507 -14.54 -21.02 -7.87
N THR A 508 -14.61 -19.80 -7.33
CA THR A 508 -13.76 -18.66 -7.68
C THR A 508 -13.40 -17.91 -6.41
N GLN A 509 -12.19 -17.37 -6.34
CA GLN A 509 -11.73 -16.46 -5.29
C GLN A 509 -10.68 -15.50 -5.83
N ILE A 510 -10.31 -14.50 -5.04
CA ILE A 510 -9.21 -13.59 -5.36
C ILE A 510 -7.91 -14.40 -5.41
N GLU A 511 -7.07 -14.14 -6.41
CA GLU A 511 -5.84 -14.89 -6.64
C GLU A 511 -4.84 -14.76 -5.50
N ARG A 512 -4.75 -13.61 -4.83
CA ARG A 512 -3.88 -13.45 -3.64
C ARG A 512 -4.28 -14.38 -2.50
N ASP A 513 -5.58 -14.47 -2.22
CA ASP A 513 -6.08 -15.37 -1.18
C ASP A 513 -5.81 -16.82 -1.56
N TYR A 514 -6.01 -17.17 -2.83
CA TYR A 514 -5.63 -18.48 -3.37
C TYR A 514 -4.14 -18.77 -3.18
N LEU A 515 -3.25 -17.88 -3.65
CA LEU A 515 -1.80 -18.08 -3.61
C LEU A 515 -1.28 -18.18 -2.17
N ASN A 516 -1.85 -17.40 -1.24
CA ASN A 516 -1.54 -17.50 0.18
C ASN A 516 -1.99 -18.83 0.79
N GLN A 517 -3.23 -19.25 0.54
CA GLN A 517 -3.75 -20.56 0.99
C GLN A 517 -2.94 -21.72 0.39
N MET A 518 -2.60 -21.64 -0.89
CA MET A 518 -1.77 -22.60 -1.59
C MET A 518 -0.39 -22.72 -0.95
N ARG A 519 0.29 -21.61 -0.69
CA ARG A 519 1.62 -21.60 -0.06
C ARG A 519 1.60 -22.28 1.32
N GLN A 520 0.57 -22.00 2.12
CA GLN A 520 0.38 -22.64 3.43
C GLN A 520 0.12 -24.15 3.31
N ALA A 521 -0.64 -24.56 2.30
CA ALA A 521 -0.97 -25.96 2.11
C ALA A 521 0.22 -26.79 1.58
N LEU A 522 1.15 -26.19 0.85
CA LEU A 522 2.31 -26.89 0.27
C LEU A 522 3.45 -27.14 1.28
N SER A 523 3.51 -26.39 2.39
CA SER A 523 4.57 -26.54 3.40
C SER A 523 4.44 -27.84 4.21
N GLY A 524 4.97 -28.96 3.67
CA GLY A 524 5.16 -30.20 4.42
C GLY A 524 4.76 -31.51 3.71
N TRP A 525 4.19 -31.47 2.50
CA TRP A 525 3.40 -32.60 1.99
C TRP A 525 3.95 -33.35 0.76
N GLY A 526 5.15 -33.04 0.28
CA GLY A 526 5.70 -33.71 -0.91
C GLY A 526 4.80 -33.59 -2.16
N ALA A 527 4.01 -32.52 -2.22
CA ALA A 527 3.19 -32.21 -3.38
C ALA A 527 4.05 -31.86 -4.60
N SER A 528 3.47 -32.04 -5.78
CA SER A 528 4.08 -31.73 -7.07
C SER A 528 3.29 -30.60 -7.72
N ALA A 529 3.96 -29.61 -8.31
CA ALA A 529 3.29 -28.52 -9.02
C ALA A 529 3.81 -28.41 -10.46
N ALA A 530 2.93 -28.00 -11.35
CA ALA A 530 3.25 -27.64 -12.72
C ALA A 530 2.42 -26.41 -13.10
N VAL A 531 3.01 -25.53 -13.91
CA VAL A 531 2.38 -24.29 -14.34
C VAL A 531 2.43 -24.19 -15.86
N ALA A 532 1.30 -23.86 -16.47
CA ALA A 532 1.23 -23.46 -17.87
C ALA A 532 0.95 -21.97 -17.91
N LEU A 533 1.83 -21.23 -18.56
CA LEU A 533 1.70 -19.79 -18.75
C LEU A 533 1.03 -19.54 -20.10
N LEU A 534 0.18 -18.52 -20.15
CA LEU A 534 -0.52 -18.12 -21.36
C LEU A 534 -0.76 -16.61 -21.36
N SER A 535 -0.99 -16.05 -22.54
CA SER A 535 -1.39 -14.66 -22.71
C SER A 535 -2.63 -14.62 -23.59
N THR A 536 -3.67 -13.95 -23.13
CA THR A 536 -4.87 -13.66 -23.91
C THR A 536 -4.78 -12.26 -24.50
N GLN A 537 -5.25 -12.07 -25.73
CA GLN A 537 -5.16 -10.82 -26.48
C GLN A 537 -6.46 -10.52 -27.24
N PRO A 538 -6.78 -9.24 -27.49
CA PRO A 538 -7.99 -8.88 -28.22
C PRO A 538 -8.01 -9.36 -29.68
N HIS A 539 -6.86 -9.40 -30.37
CA HIS A 539 -6.75 -9.75 -31.79
C HIS A 539 -5.42 -10.40 -32.17
#